data_AF-A0A166EQG2-F1
#
_entry.id   AF-A0A166EQG2-F1
#
_cell.length_a   1.000
_cell.length_b   1.000
_cell.length_c   1.000
_cell.angle_alpha   90.00
_cell.angle_beta   90.00
_cell.angle_gamma   90.00
#
_symmetry.space_group_name_H-M   'P 1'
#
loop_
_entity.id
_entity.type
_entity.pdbx_description
1 polymer ?
#
loop_
_entity_poly.entity_id
_entity_poly.type
_entity_poly.pdbx_seq_one_letter_code
_entity_poly.pdbx_strand_id
1 'polypeptide(L)'
;MGNIEKIAKKYSFEVKSVKSILNQRKGKRSFFLEDYTLNPYMGCSFNCVYCYINGSKYANHTNSYVVKENAYELLYTQLKNKVRKEQRGILNLGSASDPYMDIEEELFLTRDILNLAARFKFPVHIITKSDLILRDIDILKKIQENAILPNDLEDDPNLKIIISFSFSTVSDKIANIFEASAPRPSKRLKAIKTLKSEGFLVGAVLMPILPYLTDTEEALEATFSKFKKMGVDYVIYGGLTLFGNNNRDSRVRYYNMIENYYPDILKKTKRLFGKREAPTNSYHKKTYKKVEKIAKKYDIPTSIRKT
;
A
#
# COMPACT_ATOMS: atom_id res chain seq x y z
N MET A 1 -4.29 -23.79 17.61
CA MET A 1 -3.43 -22.93 18.45
C MET A 1 -1.94 -23.19 18.26
N GLY A 2 -1.46 -24.44 18.09
CA GLY A 2 0.00 -24.69 17.99
C GLY A 2 0.78 -24.09 16.80
N ASN A 3 0.14 -23.81 15.66
CA ASN A 3 0.86 -23.28 14.48
C ASN A 3 1.16 -21.78 14.60
N ILE A 4 0.18 -20.96 15.01
CA ILE A 4 0.36 -19.50 15.09
C ILE A 4 1.41 -19.11 16.14
N GLU A 5 1.50 -19.82 17.27
CA GLU A 5 2.50 -19.58 18.31
C GLU A 5 3.93 -19.92 17.83
N LYS A 6 4.08 -21.00 17.06
CA LYS A 6 5.36 -21.38 16.45
C LYS A 6 5.83 -20.32 15.45
N ILE A 7 4.91 -19.86 14.59
CA ILE A 7 5.20 -18.80 13.61
C ILE A 7 5.47 -17.48 14.35
N ALA A 8 4.73 -17.16 15.41
CA ALA A 8 4.96 -15.98 16.25
C ALA A 8 6.37 -15.93 16.81
N LYS A 9 6.88 -17.07 17.31
CA LYS A 9 8.27 -17.18 17.78
C LYS A 9 9.29 -17.01 16.65
N LYS A 10 9.03 -17.58 15.47
CA LYS A 10 9.93 -17.48 14.30
C LYS A 10 10.07 -16.03 13.81
N TYR A 11 8.96 -15.30 13.73
CA TYR A 11 8.93 -13.95 13.16
C TYR A 11 8.86 -12.82 14.20
N SER A 12 8.91 -13.17 15.49
CA SER A 12 8.88 -12.21 16.61
C SER A 12 7.67 -11.26 16.55
N PHE A 13 6.46 -11.81 16.36
CA PHE A 13 5.22 -11.05 16.44
C PHE A 13 4.39 -11.41 17.68
N GLU A 14 3.57 -10.47 18.12
CA GLU A 14 2.56 -10.66 19.14
C GLU A 14 1.23 -11.09 18.51
N VAL A 15 0.46 -11.89 19.23
CA VAL A 15 -0.92 -12.22 18.85
C VAL A 15 -1.87 -11.42 19.73
N LYS A 16 -2.89 -10.79 19.13
CA LYS A 16 -3.93 -10.07 19.86
C LYS A 16 -5.31 -10.30 19.29
N SER A 17 -6.26 -10.59 20.15
CA SER A 17 -7.68 -10.50 19.82
C SER A 17 -8.14 -9.03 19.77
N VAL A 18 -8.98 -8.69 18.79
CA VAL A 18 -9.56 -7.34 18.63
C VAL A 18 -11.08 -7.38 18.67
N LYS A 19 -11.74 -6.22 18.76
CA LYS A 19 -13.22 -6.10 18.76
C LYS A 19 -13.82 -5.89 17.37
N SER A 20 -13.02 -5.43 16.42
CA SER A 20 -13.43 -5.17 15.04
C SER A 20 -12.21 -5.28 14.13
N ILE A 21 -12.43 -5.77 12.90
CA ILE A 21 -11.40 -5.83 11.88
C ILE A 21 -11.70 -4.91 10.69
N LEU A 22 -12.99 -4.70 10.39
CA LEU A 22 -13.47 -3.82 9.34
C LEU A 22 -13.71 -2.39 9.87
N ASN A 23 -13.10 -1.39 9.23
CA ASN A 23 -13.37 0.01 9.50
C ASN A 23 -14.11 0.64 8.32
N GLN A 24 -15.25 1.28 8.59
CA GLN A 24 -16.01 1.97 7.55
C GLN A 24 -15.49 3.38 7.34
N ARG A 25 -15.29 3.74 6.08
CA ARG A 25 -14.91 5.09 5.70
C ARG A 25 -16.05 6.08 6.00
N LYS A 26 -15.68 7.28 6.46
CA LYS A 26 -16.61 8.40 6.63
C LYS A 26 -16.52 9.33 5.40
N GLY A 27 -17.65 9.67 4.79
CA GLY A 27 -17.71 10.57 3.62
C GLY A 27 -17.36 9.92 2.26
N LYS A 28 -17.25 10.75 1.21
CA LYS A 28 -17.06 10.32 -0.21
C LYS A 28 -15.74 9.60 -0.45
N ARG A 29 -15.74 8.44 -1.13
CA ARG A 29 -14.57 7.60 -1.48
C ARG A 29 -13.31 8.42 -1.80
N SER A 30 -12.16 7.95 -1.32
CA SER A 30 -10.87 8.58 -1.59
C SER A 30 -10.38 8.20 -3.00
N PHE A 31 -9.18 8.65 -3.36
CA PHE A 31 -8.48 8.22 -4.56
C PHE A 31 -8.15 6.71 -4.59
N PHE A 32 -8.31 5.98 -3.47
CA PHE A 32 -8.23 4.50 -3.42
C PHE A 32 -9.58 3.78 -3.54
N LEU A 33 -10.69 4.52 -3.72
CA LEU A 33 -12.06 4.00 -3.91
C LEU A 33 -12.62 3.13 -2.78
N GLU A 34 -12.01 3.14 -1.61
CA GLU A 34 -12.36 2.27 -0.50
C GLU A 34 -13.65 2.69 0.22
N ASP A 35 -14.51 1.72 0.53
CA ASP A 35 -15.64 1.87 1.46
C ASP A 35 -15.27 1.39 2.86
N TYR A 36 -14.40 0.37 2.89
CA TYR A 36 -13.93 -0.26 4.11
C TYR A 36 -12.42 -0.44 4.06
N THR A 37 -11.75 -0.24 5.18
CA THR A 37 -10.36 -0.65 5.35
C THR A 37 -10.28 -1.87 6.27
N LEU A 38 -9.35 -2.76 5.92
CA LEU A 38 -9.14 -4.03 6.58
C LEU A 38 -7.63 -4.29 6.73
N ASN A 39 -7.17 -4.37 7.97
CA ASN A 39 -5.75 -4.62 8.25
C ASN A 39 -5.64 -5.77 9.28
N PRO A 40 -5.35 -7.01 8.83
CA PRO A 40 -5.14 -8.15 9.73
C PRO A 40 -3.90 -8.03 10.61
N TYR A 41 -2.94 -7.21 10.16
CA TYR A 41 -1.70 -6.96 10.88
C TYR A 41 -1.60 -5.53 11.39
N MET A 42 -0.76 -5.31 12.40
CA MET A 42 -0.29 -4.00 12.83
C MET A 42 1.24 -3.99 12.84
N GLY A 43 1.84 -2.89 12.37
CA GLY A 43 3.25 -2.86 12.02
C GLY A 43 3.52 -3.47 10.64
N CYS A 44 4.76 -3.40 10.17
CA CYS A 44 5.15 -4.00 8.89
C CYS A 44 6.62 -4.44 8.85
N SER A 45 6.89 -5.71 8.51
CA SER A 45 8.25 -6.29 8.47
C SER A 45 9.16 -5.64 7.42
N PHE A 46 8.58 -4.97 6.43
CA PHE A 46 9.32 -4.20 5.44
C PHE A 46 10.04 -2.99 6.01
N ASN A 47 9.61 -2.50 7.19
CA ASN A 47 10.28 -1.51 8.02
C ASN A 47 10.87 -0.31 7.23
N CYS A 48 10.13 0.21 6.25
CA CYS A 48 10.61 1.30 5.40
C CYS A 48 11.00 2.50 6.26
N VAL A 49 12.14 3.11 5.95
CA VAL A 49 12.73 4.22 6.70
C VAL A 49 11.76 5.39 6.86
N TYR A 50 11.01 5.68 5.79
CA TYR A 50 10.05 6.78 5.71
C TYR A 50 8.63 6.39 6.19
N CYS A 51 8.41 5.18 6.71
CA CYS A 51 7.07 4.66 6.92
C CYS A 51 6.27 5.54 7.90
N TYR A 52 5.18 6.12 7.40
CA TYR A 52 4.41 7.14 8.12
C TYR A 52 3.79 6.63 9.43
N ILE A 53 3.61 5.32 9.60
CA ILE A 53 3.09 4.76 10.85
C ILE A 53 4.02 5.06 12.02
N ASN A 54 5.34 5.12 11.79
CA ASN A 54 6.36 5.39 12.81
C ASN A 54 6.31 6.86 13.27
N GLY A 55 5.88 7.07 14.51
CA GLY A 55 5.73 8.39 15.13
C GLY A 55 4.37 9.05 14.89
N SER A 56 3.46 8.39 14.17
CA SER A 56 2.09 8.88 13.96
C SER A 56 1.11 8.25 14.96
N LYS A 57 -0.09 8.81 15.03
CA LYS A 57 -1.22 8.23 15.80
C LYS A 57 -1.69 6.85 15.31
N TYR A 58 -1.21 6.39 14.14
CA TYR A 58 -1.68 5.14 13.53
C TYR A 58 -0.96 3.90 14.07
N ALA A 59 0.16 4.07 14.77
CA ALA A 59 0.83 3.00 15.51
C ALA A 59 1.49 3.58 16.76
N ASN A 60 0.93 3.27 17.94
CA ASN A 60 1.49 3.74 19.21
C ASN A 60 2.84 3.10 19.54
N HIS A 61 3.12 1.90 19.01
CA HIS A 61 4.41 1.24 19.11
C HIS A 61 4.66 0.42 17.84
N THR A 62 5.78 0.65 17.16
CA THR A 62 6.22 -0.16 16.00
C THR A 62 7.31 -1.16 16.36
N ASN A 63 7.55 -1.34 17.67
CA ASN A 63 8.54 -2.28 18.21
C ASN A 63 8.09 -3.74 18.10
N SER A 64 6.80 -3.98 17.88
CA SER A 64 6.26 -5.31 17.72
C SER A 64 5.26 -5.36 16.57
N TYR A 65 5.37 -6.42 15.77
CA TYR A 65 4.35 -6.80 14.81
C TYR A 65 3.21 -7.44 15.58
N VAL A 66 1.97 -7.14 15.21
CA VAL A 66 0.80 -7.78 15.82
C VAL A 66 -0.02 -8.47 14.74
N VAL A 67 -0.31 -9.75 14.96
CA VAL A 67 -1.29 -10.52 14.20
C VAL A 67 -2.60 -10.52 14.97
N LYS A 68 -3.68 -10.12 14.29
CA LYS A 68 -5.03 -10.15 14.88
C LYS A 68 -5.63 -11.54 14.68
N GLU A 69 -5.43 -12.45 15.63
CA GLU A 69 -5.79 -13.88 15.50
C GLU A 69 -7.25 -14.12 15.14
N ASN A 70 -8.17 -13.31 15.68
CA ASN A 70 -9.60 -13.46 15.46
C ASN A 70 -10.10 -12.68 14.24
N ALA A 71 -9.20 -12.23 13.36
CA ALA A 71 -9.53 -11.44 12.18
C ALA A 71 -10.47 -12.19 11.24
N TYR A 72 -10.30 -13.50 11.07
CA TYR A 72 -11.13 -14.30 10.18
C TYR A 72 -12.58 -14.39 10.68
N GLU A 73 -12.77 -14.77 11.94
CA GLU A 73 -14.08 -14.96 12.58
C GLU A 73 -14.85 -13.64 12.67
N LEU A 74 -14.13 -12.55 13.01
CA LEU A 74 -14.70 -11.21 13.00
C LEU A 74 -15.10 -10.78 11.60
N LEU A 75 -14.22 -10.97 10.60
CA LEU A 75 -14.52 -10.56 9.23
C LEU A 75 -15.73 -11.33 8.70
N TYR A 76 -15.80 -12.65 8.93
CA TYR A 76 -16.95 -13.46 8.52
C TYR A 76 -18.27 -12.87 9.04
N THR A 77 -18.32 -12.58 10.34
CA THR A 77 -19.51 -12.00 10.99
C THR A 77 -19.83 -10.61 10.44
N GLN A 78 -18.80 -9.77 10.26
CA GLN A 78 -18.95 -8.41 9.76
C GLN A 78 -19.42 -8.38 8.31
N LEU A 79 -18.82 -9.17 7.41
CA LEU A 79 -19.24 -9.26 6.00
C LEU A 79 -20.65 -9.83 5.88
N LYS A 80 -20.99 -10.89 6.63
CA LYS A 80 -22.37 -11.42 6.67
C LYS A 80 -23.37 -10.32 7.03
N ASN A 81 -23.07 -9.51 8.04
CA ASN A 81 -23.92 -8.40 8.44
C ASN A 81 -24.01 -7.29 7.39
N LYS A 82 -22.91 -6.99 6.68
CA LYS A 82 -22.91 -6.04 5.57
C LYS A 82 -23.73 -6.51 4.39
N VAL A 83 -23.67 -7.80 4.03
CA VAL A 83 -24.54 -8.40 3.02
C VAL A 83 -26.01 -8.26 3.38
N ARG A 84 -26.40 -8.58 4.62
CA ARG A 84 -27.81 -8.49 5.08
C ARG A 84 -28.36 -7.06 5.03
N LYS A 85 -27.49 -6.05 5.09
CA LYS A 85 -27.85 -4.64 5.03
C LYS A 85 -27.68 -4.03 3.64
N GLU A 86 -27.34 -4.83 2.63
CA GLU A 86 -27.05 -4.38 1.26
C GLU A 86 -25.90 -3.36 1.19
N GLN A 87 -24.94 -3.49 2.11
CA GLN A 87 -23.79 -2.59 2.25
C GLN A 87 -22.51 -3.24 1.70
N ARG A 88 -22.56 -3.79 0.49
CA ARG A 88 -21.33 -4.21 -0.21
C ARG A 88 -20.57 -2.97 -0.65
N GLY A 89 -19.25 -3.04 -0.54
CA GLY A 89 -18.33 -1.94 -0.83
C GLY A 89 -16.92 -2.45 -1.00
N ILE A 90 -16.04 -1.63 -1.56
CA ILE A 90 -14.65 -2.01 -1.81
C ILE A 90 -13.91 -2.19 -0.48
N LEU A 91 -13.39 -3.41 -0.27
CA LEU A 91 -12.50 -3.74 0.84
C LEU A 91 -11.07 -3.37 0.47
N ASN A 92 -10.49 -2.40 1.17
CA ASN A 92 -9.10 -2.03 0.98
C ASN A 92 -8.18 -2.70 2.01
N LEU A 93 -7.25 -3.52 1.51
CA LEU A 93 -6.14 -4.09 2.25
C LEU A 93 -4.86 -3.31 1.89
N GLY A 94 -3.95 -3.14 2.86
CA GLY A 94 -2.71 -2.38 2.62
C GLY A 94 -2.76 -0.91 2.99
N SER A 95 -3.80 -0.49 3.73
CA SER A 95 -3.95 0.91 4.13
C SER A 95 -3.04 1.32 5.30
N ALA A 96 -2.60 0.39 6.14
CA ALA A 96 -1.73 0.68 7.29
C ALA A 96 -0.61 -0.36 7.53
N SER A 97 -0.81 -1.60 7.08
CA SER A 97 0.17 -2.68 7.09
C SER A 97 0.10 -3.41 5.77
N ASP A 98 1.24 -3.95 5.30
CA ASP A 98 1.24 -4.69 4.04
C ASP A 98 0.56 -6.05 4.23
N PRO A 99 -0.40 -6.44 3.38
CA PRO A 99 -1.10 -7.71 3.52
C PRO A 99 -0.23 -8.91 3.14
N TYR A 100 0.89 -8.69 2.46
CA TYR A 100 1.76 -9.74 1.91
C TYR A 100 3.20 -9.64 2.44
N MET A 101 3.32 -9.38 3.73
CA MET A 101 4.58 -9.50 4.46
C MET A 101 5.12 -10.94 4.43
N ASP A 102 6.39 -11.12 4.78
CA ASP A 102 7.03 -12.42 4.96
C ASP A 102 6.24 -13.40 5.85
N ILE A 103 5.63 -12.90 6.94
CA ILE A 103 4.79 -13.73 7.82
C ILE A 103 3.60 -14.37 7.10
N GLU A 104 3.11 -13.76 6.02
CA GLU A 104 1.96 -14.26 5.25
C GLU A 104 2.30 -15.50 4.41
N GLU A 105 3.58 -15.81 4.20
CA GLU A 105 4.01 -17.05 3.53
C GLU A 105 3.56 -18.29 4.31
N GLU A 106 3.44 -18.19 5.63
CA GLU A 106 3.05 -19.29 6.52
C GLU A 106 1.69 -19.09 7.20
N LEU A 107 1.24 -17.85 7.38
CA LEU A 107 -0.03 -17.57 8.07
C LEU A 107 -1.25 -17.75 7.18
N PHE A 108 -1.15 -17.44 5.88
CA PHE A 108 -2.28 -17.46 4.94
C PHE A 108 -3.49 -16.61 5.36
N LEU A 109 -3.32 -15.66 6.29
CA LEU A 109 -4.42 -14.90 6.86
C LEU A 109 -4.99 -13.90 5.84
N THR A 110 -4.13 -13.29 5.02
CA THR A 110 -4.61 -12.48 3.88
C THR A 110 -5.34 -13.36 2.87
N ARG A 111 -4.81 -14.56 2.56
CA ARG A 111 -5.48 -15.52 1.67
C ARG A 111 -6.88 -15.89 2.19
N ASP A 112 -7.02 -16.18 3.47
CA ASP A 112 -8.29 -16.51 4.11
C ASP A 112 -9.28 -15.35 4.07
N ILE A 113 -8.79 -14.13 4.27
CA ILE A 113 -9.58 -12.90 4.10
C ILE A 113 -10.08 -12.75 2.66
N LEU A 114 -9.24 -13.03 1.66
CA LEU A 114 -9.64 -12.99 0.25
C LEU A 114 -10.66 -14.07 -0.08
N ASN A 115 -10.56 -15.27 0.50
CA ASN A 115 -11.57 -16.30 0.39
C ASN A 115 -12.92 -15.85 0.96
N LEU A 116 -12.92 -15.15 2.10
CA LEU A 116 -14.15 -14.56 2.66
C LEU A 116 -14.72 -13.46 1.75
N ALA A 117 -13.86 -12.59 1.20
CA ALA A 117 -14.30 -11.56 0.26
C ALA A 117 -14.97 -12.17 -0.98
N ALA A 118 -14.35 -13.21 -1.58
CA ALA A 118 -14.92 -13.95 -2.69
C ALA A 118 -16.27 -14.60 -2.32
N ARG A 119 -16.34 -15.29 -1.17
CA ARG A 119 -17.55 -15.95 -0.68
C ARG A 119 -18.73 -14.99 -0.49
N PHE A 120 -18.47 -13.82 0.09
CA PHE A 120 -19.49 -12.81 0.33
C PHE A 120 -19.67 -11.82 -0.83
N LYS A 121 -18.91 -12.02 -1.92
CA LYS A 121 -18.93 -11.23 -3.17
C LYS A 121 -18.56 -9.75 -2.96
N PHE A 122 -17.56 -9.49 -2.13
CA PHE A 122 -17.02 -8.15 -1.94
C PHE A 122 -15.94 -7.85 -2.98
N PRO A 123 -15.97 -6.67 -3.61
CA PRO A 123 -14.86 -6.19 -4.41
C PRO A 123 -13.69 -5.81 -3.50
N VAL A 124 -12.47 -5.95 -3.99
CA VAL A 124 -11.25 -5.80 -3.19
C VAL A 124 -10.24 -4.90 -3.87
N HIS A 125 -9.63 -4.02 -3.09
CA HIS A 125 -8.43 -3.27 -3.48
C HIS A 125 -7.26 -3.68 -2.59
N ILE A 126 -6.21 -4.22 -3.19
CA ILE A 126 -4.98 -4.61 -2.49
C ILE A 126 -3.88 -3.60 -2.80
N ILE A 127 -3.29 -3.01 -1.77
CA ILE A 127 -2.08 -2.19 -1.86
C ILE A 127 -0.92 -2.99 -1.24
N THR A 128 0.15 -3.24 -1.99
CA THR A 128 1.28 -4.02 -1.48
C THR A 128 2.63 -3.59 -2.09
N LYS A 129 3.74 -3.96 -1.45
CA LYS A 129 5.09 -3.95 -2.01
C LYS A 129 5.57 -5.34 -2.41
N SER A 130 4.74 -6.37 -2.27
CA SER A 130 5.17 -7.77 -2.31
C SER A 130 4.70 -8.51 -3.55
N ASP A 131 5.59 -9.31 -4.12
CA ASP A 131 5.30 -10.27 -5.18
C ASP A 131 4.61 -11.54 -4.66
N LEU A 132 4.48 -11.72 -3.33
CA LEU A 132 3.74 -12.86 -2.74
C LEU A 132 2.25 -12.89 -3.14
N ILE A 133 1.69 -11.74 -3.54
CA ILE A 133 0.34 -11.66 -4.13
C ILE A 133 0.12 -12.62 -5.31
N LEU A 134 1.19 -12.96 -6.05
CA LEU A 134 1.13 -13.89 -7.17
C LEU A 134 0.67 -15.30 -6.75
N ARG A 135 0.89 -15.68 -5.49
CA ARG A 135 0.41 -16.95 -4.92
C ARG A 135 -1.12 -17.07 -4.98
N ASP A 136 -1.81 -15.94 -4.86
CA ASP A 136 -3.25 -15.91 -4.63
C ASP A 136 -4.05 -15.54 -5.90
N ILE A 137 -3.42 -15.59 -7.09
CA ILE A 137 -4.06 -15.33 -8.40
C ILE A 137 -5.36 -16.13 -8.56
N ASP A 138 -5.40 -17.39 -8.08
CA ASP A 138 -6.58 -18.25 -8.14
C ASP A 138 -7.79 -17.65 -7.40
N ILE A 139 -7.57 -16.99 -6.26
CA ILE A 139 -8.62 -16.31 -5.50
C ILE A 139 -8.94 -14.94 -6.10
N LEU A 140 -7.93 -14.21 -6.58
CA LEU A 140 -8.13 -12.92 -7.25
C LEU A 140 -9.05 -13.07 -8.47
N LYS A 141 -8.90 -14.15 -9.26
CA LYS A 141 -9.82 -14.48 -10.37
C LYS A 141 -11.24 -14.72 -9.88
N LYS A 142 -11.43 -15.50 -8.80
CA LYS A 142 -12.76 -15.74 -8.22
C LYS A 142 -13.45 -14.44 -7.78
N ILE A 143 -12.70 -13.49 -7.23
CA ILE A 143 -13.21 -12.15 -6.86
C ILE A 143 -13.59 -11.37 -8.12
N GLN A 144 -12.70 -11.32 -9.12
CA GLN A 144 -12.95 -10.63 -10.39
C GLN A 144 -14.23 -11.14 -11.09
N GLU A 145 -14.47 -12.46 -11.07
CA GLU A 145 -15.66 -13.06 -11.65
C GLU A 145 -16.94 -12.70 -10.85
N ASN A 146 -16.91 -12.86 -9.53
CA ASN A 146 -18.13 -12.99 -8.73
C ASN A 146 -18.45 -11.80 -7.81
N ALA A 147 -17.52 -10.87 -7.59
CA ALA A 147 -17.77 -9.72 -6.72
C ALA A 147 -18.90 -8.84 -7.27
N ILE A 148 -19.65 -8.22 -6.36
CA ILE A 148 -20.75 -7.30 -6.68
C ILE A 148 -20.28 -5.89 -6.33
N LEU A 149 -20.18 -5.05 -7.35
CA LEU A 149 -19.81 -3.64 -7.19
C LEU A 149 -20.98 -2.85 -6.58
N PRO A 150 -20.69 -1.78 -5.82
CA PRO A 150 -21.67 -0.76 -5.50
C PRO A 150 -22.28 -0.14 -6.77
N ASN A 151 -23.55 0.24 -6.73
CA ASN A 151 -24.29 0.75 -7.90
C ASN A 151 -23.59 1.91 -8.61
N ASP A 152 -22.86 2.78 -7.89
CA ASP A 152 -22.17 3.92 -8.49
C ASP A 152 -20.83 3.58 -9.17
N LEU A 153 -20.44 2.30 -9.14
CA LEU A 153 -19.24 1.74 -9.75
C LEU A 153 -19.53 0.57 -10.71
N GLU A 154 -20.81 0.19 -10.89
CA GLU A 154 -21.18 -1.02 -11.65
C GLU A 154 -20.84 -0.94 -13.14
N ASP A 155 -20.61 0.26 -13.66
CA ASP A 155 -20.21 0.56 -15.03
C ASP A 155 -18.80 0.07 -15.39
N ASP A 156 -17.94 -0.16 -14.40
CA ASP A 156 -16.57 -0.64 -14.61
C ASP A 156 -16.30 -1.96 -13.87
N PRO A 157 -16.54 -3.13 -14.49
CA PRO A 157 -16.33 -4.42 -13.86
C PRO A 157 -14.86 -4.70 -13.51
N ASN A 158 -13.90 -3.94 -14.02
CA ASN A 158 -12.48 -4.08 -13.64
C ASN A 158 -12.23 -3.60 -12.21
N LEU A 159 -13.15 -2.84 -11.61
CA LEU A 159 -13.04 -2.38 -10.22
C LEU A 159 -13.34 -3.48 -9.20
N LYS A 160 -13.75 -4.69 -9.64
CA LYS A 160 -13.99 -5.84 -8.74
C LYS A 160 -12.70 -6.29 -8.04
N ILE A 161 -11.57 -6.28 -8.75
CA ILE A 161 -10.24 -6.44 -8.15
C ILE A 161 -9.30 -5.32 -8.60
N ILE A 162 -8.84 -4.52 -7.65
CA ILE A 162 -7.89 -3.44 -7.88
C ILE A 162 -6.58 -3.84 -7.22
N ILE A 163 -5.47 -3.82 -7.96
CA ILE A 163 -4.15 -4.16 -7.42
C ILE A 163 -3.21 -2.98 -7.58
N SER A 164 -2.63 -2.53 -6.47
CA SER A 164 -1.74 -1.37 -6.43
C SER A 164 -0.39 -1.74 -5.85
N PHE A 165 0.68 -1.60 -6.62
CA PHE A 165 2.04 -1.76 -6.10
C PHE A 165 2.61 -0.43 -5.62
N SER A 166 3.07 -0.38 -4.37
CA SER A 166 3.69 0.82 -3.81
C SER A 166 5.15 0.97 -4.22
N PHE A 167 5.55 2.20 -4.58
CA PHE A 167 6.92 2.58 -4.91
C PHE A 167 7.27 3.93 -4.29
N SER A 168 8.43 4.04 -3.63
CA SER A 168 9.10 5.34 -3.47
C SER A 168 10.07 5.63 -4.63
N THR A 169 10.48 4.56 -5.33
CA THR A 169 11.46 4.55 -6.42
C THR A 169 11.31 3.27 -7.25
N VAL A 170 11.73 3.33 -8.52
CA VAL A 170 11.92 2.15 -9.40
C VAL A 170 13.38 1.69 -9.46
N SER A 171 14.24 2.25 -8.62
CA SER A 171 15.66 1.91 -8.52
C SER A 171 15.91 0.99 -7.33
N ASP A 172 16.35 -0.24 -7.60
CA ASP A 172 16.73 -1.20 -6.54
C ASP A 172 17.83 -0.64 -5.63
N LYS A 173 18.76 0.17 -6.18
CA LYS A 173 19.81 0.83 -5.40
C LYS A 173 19.25 1.79 -4.36
N ILE A 174 18.30 2.65 -4.75
CA ILE A 174 17.66 3.59 -3.83
C ILE A 174 16.77 2.83 -2.84
N ALA A 175 16.02 1.82 -3.31
CA ALA A 175 15.18 1.00 -2.45
C ALA A 175 15.98 0.24 -1.39
N ASN A 176 17.20 -0.23 -1.71
CA ASN A 176 18.05 -0.89 -0.73
C ASN A 176 18.46 0.02 0.46
N ILE A 177 18.39 1.34 0.28
CA ILE A 177 18.67 2.32 1.34
C ILE A 177 17.41 2.59 2.18
N PHE A 178 16.27 2.82 1.53
CA PHE A 178 15.05 3.31 2.21
C PHE A 178 14.03 2.21 2.55
N GLU A 179 14.12 1.03 1.92
CA GLU A 179 13.16 -0.06 1.97
C GLU A 179 13.86 -1.43 1.96
N ALA A 180 15.00 -1.56 2.66
CA ALA A 180 15.89 -2.73 2.58
C ALA A 180 15.20 -4.09 2.81
N SER A 181 14.20 -4.13 3.68
CA SER A 181 13.45 -5.36 4.01
C SER A 181 12.20 -5.58 3.13
N ALA A 182 11.87 -4.64 2.24
CA ALA A 182 10.76 -4.79 1.31
C ALA A 182 11.23 -5.50 0.02
N PRO A 183 10.35 -6.24 -0.68
CA PRO A 183 10.70 -6.80 -1.98
C PRO A 183 11.15 -5.70 -2.94
N ARG A 184 12.24 -5.92 -3.68
CA ARG A 184 12.86 -4.89 -4.52
C ARG A 184 11.90 -4.36 -5.61
N PRO A 185 11.99 -3.09 -6.03
CA PRO A 185 11.17 -2.54 -7.11
C PRO A 185 11.16 -3.40 -8.39
N SER A 186 12.30 -4.00 -8.76
CA SER A 186 12.37 -4.93 -9.89
C SER A 186 11.44 -6.14 -9.77
N LYS A 187 11.31 -6.74 -8.56
CA LYS A 187 10.36 -7.82 -8.28
C LYS A 187 8.92 -7.34 -8.39
N ARG A 188 8.62 -6.16 -7.84
CA ARG A 188 7.28 -5.53 -7.93
C ARG A 188 6.87 -5.31 -9.39
N LEU A 189 7.76 -4.75 -10.21
CA LEU A 189 7.54 -4.53 -11.65
C LEU A 189 7.30 -5.85 -12.39
N LYS A 190 8.04 -6.92 -12.06
CA LYS A 190 7.80 -8.26 -12.62
C LYS A 190 6.42 -8.79 -12.23
N ALA A 191 6.02 -8.64 -10.97
CA ALA A 191 4.71 -9.07 -10.49
C ALA A 191 3.57 -8.29 -11.17
N ILE A 192 3.73 -6.98 -11.39
CA ILE A 192 2.79 -6.18 -12.20
C ILE A 192 2.61 -6.81 -13.58
N LYS A 193 3.71 -7.12 -14.28
CA LYS A 193 3.64 -7.71 -15.63
C LYS A 193 2.86 -9.03 -15.63
N THR A 194 3.10 -9.91 -14.65
CA THR A 194 2.37 -11.18 -14.51
C THR A 194 0.88 -10.94 -14.24
N LEU A 195 0.52 -10.06 -13.32
CA LEU A 195 -0.89 -9.79 -12.99
C LEU A 195 -1.63 -9.11 -14.16
N LYS A 196 -0.93 -8.24 -14.92
CA LYS A 196 -1.46 -7.66 -16.15
C LYS A 196 -1.73 -8.73 -17.22
N SER A 197 -0.87 -9.74 -17.37
CA SER A 197 -1.13 -10.85 -18.31
C SER A 197 -2.30 -11.74 -17.90
N GLU A 198 -2.67 -11.74 -16.61
CA GLU A 198 -3.89 -12.40 -16.11
C GLU A 198 -5.16 -11.55 -16.31
N GLY A 199 -5.05 -10.33 -16.86
CA GLY A 199 -6.18 -9.45 -17.15
C GLY A 199 -6.64 -8.57 -15.98
N PHE A 200 -5.88 -8.50 -14.89
CA PHE A 200 -6.24 -7.66 -13.75
C PHE A 200 -6.01 -6.16 -14.01
N LEU A 201 -6.77 -5.33 -13.29
CA LEU A 201 -6.51 -3.90 -13.15
C LEU A 201 -5.36 -3.69 -12.15
N VAL A 202 -4.20 -3.28 -12.66
CA VAL A 202 -2.96 -3.15 -11.88
C VAL A 202 -2.35 -1.77 -12.05
N GLY A 203 -2.33 -1.00 -10.95
CA GLY A 203 -1.71 0.31 -10.88
C GLY A 203 -0.44 0.35 -10.04
N ALA A 204 0.18 1.53 -10.04
CA ALA A 204 1.27 1.87 -9.14
C ALA A 204 0.86 2.98 -8.17
N VAL A 205 1.36 2.91 -6.95
CA VAL A 205 1.24 3.95 -5.93
C VAL A 205 2.62 4.54 -5.72
N LEU A 206 2.91 5.65 -6.41
CA LEU A 206 4.13 6.43 -6.26
C LEU A 206 4.03 7.34 -5.02
N MET A 207 4.01 6.70 -3.85
CA MET A 207 3.86 7.36 -2.56
C MET A 207 4.71 6.62 -1.51
N PRO A 208 5.75 7.28 -0.96
CA PRO A 208 6.07 8.69 -1.11
C PRO A 208 6.96 9.01 -2.32
N ILE A 209 6.76 10.18 -2.91
CA ILE A 209 7.78 10.87 -3.71
C ILE A 209 8.80 11.49 -2.75
N LEU A 210 10.07 11.08 -2.88
CA LEU A 210 11.18 11.48 -2.01
C LEU A 210 11.82 12.79 -2.49
N PRO A 211 11.76 13.89 -1.69
CA PRO A 211 12.30 15.18 -2.08
C PRO A 211 13.76 15.13 -2.48
N TYR A 212 14.08 15.75 -3.62
CA TYR A 212 15.40 15.85 -4.23
C TYR A 212 16.04 14.52 -4.67
N LEU A 213 15.31 13.41 -4.58
CA LEU A 213 15.79 12.07 -4.97
C LEU A 213 14.93 11.48 -6.07
N THR A 214 13.64 11.32 -5.81
CA THR A 214 12.70 10.68 -6.75
C THR A 214 11.69 11.66 -7.34
N ASP A 215 11.88 12.94 -7.06
CA ASP A 215 11.05 14.03 -7.57
C ASP A 215 11.73 14.88 -8.66
N THR A 216 12.93 14.50 -9.10
CA THR A 216 13.58 15.13 -10.27
C THR A 216 12.86 14.74 -11.56
N GLU A 217 12.93 15.59 -12.60
CA GLU A 217 12.29 15.27 -13.88
C GLU A 217 12.86 13.98 -14.48
N GLU A 218 14.18 13.77 -14.39
CA GLU A 218 14.85 12.53 -14.80
C GLU A 218 14.35 11.29 -14.04
N ALA A 219 14.27 11.34 -12.71
CA ALA A 219 13.81 10.20 -11.92
C ALA A 219 12.34 9.86 -12.19
N LEU A 220 11.50 10.87 -12.39
CA LEU A 220 10.10 10.70 -12.75
C LEU A 220 9.95 10.14 -14.17
N GLU A 221 10.70 10.66 -15.15
CA GLU A 221 10.74 10.13 -16.51
C GLU A 221 11.14 8.65 -16.53
N ALA A 222 12.21 8.29 -15.80
CA ALA A 222 12.64 6.89 -15.67
C ALA A 222 11.58 6.01 -14.99
N THR A 223 10.85 6.55 -14.02
CA THR A 223 9.76 5.86 -13.31
C THR A 223 8.58 5.59 -14.25
N PHE A 224 8.07 6.61 -14.92
CA PHE A 224 6.92 6.49 -15.81
C PHE A 224 7.23 5.68 -17.08
N SER A 225 8.46 5.77 -17.61
CA SER A 225 8.92 4.90 -18.69
C SER A 225 8.85 3.42 -18.31
N LYS A 226 9.33 3.06 -17.11
CA LYS A 226 9.22 1.68 -16.61
C LYS A 226 7.77 1.26 -16.37
N PHE A 227 6.94 2.14 -15.80
CA PHE A 227 5.51 1.85 -15.61
C PHE A 227 4.80 1.60 -16.95
N LYS A 228 5.05 2.43 -17.96
CA LYS A 228 4.50 2.24 -19.31
C LYS A 228 4.94 0.90 -19.89
N LYS A 229 6.23 0.55 -19.77
CA LYS A 229 6.77 -0.73 -20.25
C LYS A 229 6.12 -1.95 -19.57
N MET A 230 5.71 -1.84 -18.31
CA MET A 230 5.04 -2.92 -17.58
C MET A 230 3.52 -2.96 -17.80
N GLY A 231 2.94 -1.97 -18.47
CA GLY A 231 1.49 -1.89 -18.71
C GLY A 231 0.70 -1.46 -17.48
N VAL A 232 1.26 -0.61 -16.62
CA VAL A 232 0.55 -0.03 -15.47
C VAL A 232 -0.67 0.77 -15.95
N ASP A 233 -1.84 0.51 -15.36
CA ASP A 233 -3.12 1.12 -15.76
C ASP A 233 -3.34 2.52 -15.18
N TYR A 234 -2.81 2.78 -13.99
CA TYR A 234 -2.91 4.07 -13.31
C TYR A 234 -1.75 4.29 -12.34
N VAL A 235 -1.47 5.55 -12.02
CA VAL A 235 -0.51 5.95 -10.98
C VAL A 235 -1.19 6.87 -9.97
N ILE A 236 -1.37 6.40 -8.75
CA ILE A 236 -1.68 7.27 -7.61
C ILE A 236 -0.35 7.81 -7.07
N TYR A 237 -0.27 9.09 -6.73
CA TYR A 237 0.96 9.68 -6.21
C TYR A 237 0.71 10.52 -4.95
N GLY A 238 1.76 10.66 -4.14
CA GLY A 238 1.72 11.49 -2.94
C GLY A 238 3.10 11.87 -2.44
N GLY A 239 3.21 13.05 -1.83
CA GLY A 239 4.44 13.52 -1.21
C GLY A 239 4.78 12.79 0.08
N LEU A 240 6.06 12.85 0.45
CA LEU A 240 6.57 12.31 1.71
C LEU A 240 5.99 13.04 2.93
N THR A 241 5.53 12.27 3.91
CA THR A 241 5.20 12.74 5.27
C THR A 241 6.13 12.10 6.29
N LEU A 242 6.57 12.88 7.27
CA LEU A 242 7.52 12.49 8.30
C LEU A 242 6.99 12.88 9.68
N PHE A 243 6.89 11.91 10.57
CA PHE A 243 6.33 12.07 11.90
C PHE A 243 7.40 11.95 12.98
N GLY A 244 7.09 12.51 14.14
CA GLY A 244 7.86 12.36 15.38
C GLY A 244 9.28 12.94 15.36
N ASN A 245 9.98 12.78 16.49
CA ASN A 245 11.34 13.27 16.73
C ASN A 245 12.20 12.28 17.54
N ASN A 246 11.69 11.09 17.84
CA ASN A 246 12.45 10.01 18.48
C ASN A 246 13.22 9.20 17.44
N ASN A 247 14.24 8.46 17.86
CA ASN A 247 15.10 7.66 16.98
C ASN A 247 14.36 6.64 16.10
N ARG A 248 13.17 6.19 16.51
CA ARG A 248 12.35 5.23 15.76
C ARG A 248 11.34 5.89 14.84
N ASP A 249 11.11 7.19 14.99
CA ASP A 249 10.12 7.92 14.22
C ASP A 249 10.63 8.15 12.79
N SER A 250 9.69 8.18 11.83
CA SER A 250 10.01 8.28 10.41
C SER A 250 10.88 9.49 10.08
N ARG A 251 10.69 10.63 10.75
CA ARG A 251 11.51 11.84 10.53
C ARG A 251 12.98 11.61 10.81
N VAL A 252 13.31 11.11 12.01
CA VAL A 252 14.70 10.94 12.44
C VAL A 252 15.37 9.87 11.60
N ARG A 253 14.70 8.74 11.40
CA ARG A 253 15.19 7.66 10.55
C ARG A 253 15.49 8.13 9.13
N TYR A 254 14.58 8.90 8.54
CA TYR A 254 14.76 9.44 7.19
C TYR A 254 15.94 10.41 7.12
N TYR A 255 16.07 11.35 8.07
CA TYR A 255 17.19 12.28 8.09
C TYR A 255 18.54 11.58 8.28
N ASN A 256 18.61 10.56 9.15
CA ASN A 256 19.85 9.79 9.32
C ASN A 256 20.23 9.04 8.03
N MET A 257 19.25 8.48 7.31
CA MET A 257 19.53 7.85 6.01
C MET A 257 19.96 8.86 4.95
N ILE A 258 19.37 10.05 4.92
CA ILE A 258 19.80 11.12 4.03
C ILE A 258 21.21 11.59 4.38
N GLU A 259 21.53 11.77 5.66
CA GLU A 259 22.87 12.16 6.13
C GLU A 259 23.94 11.17 5.70
N ASN A 260 23.67 9.87 5.85
CA ASN A 260 24.64 8.82 5.54
C ASN A 260 24.84 8.59 4.03
N TYR A 261 23.78 8.68 3.23
CA TYR A 261 23.83 8.28 1.81
C TYR A 261 23.72 9.43 0.81
N TYR A 262 23.15 10.57 1.22
CA TYR A 262 22.91 11.74 0.38
C TYR A 262 23.15 13.05 1.16
N PRO A 263 24.35 13.25 1.76
CA PRO A 263 24.61 14.37 2.67
C PRO A 263 24.34 15.74 2.02
N ASP A 264 24.61 15.88 0.72
CA ASP A 264 24.39 17.10 -0.06
C ASP A 264 22.94 17.60 -0.05
N ILE A 265 21.98 16.70 0.19
CA ILE A 265 20.56 17.06 0.22
C ILE A 265 20.00 17.22 1.62
N LEU A 266 20.77 16.94 2.67
CA LEU A 266 20.29 16.97 4.06
C LEU A 266 19.79 18.35 4.46
N LYS A 267 20.60 19.40 4.24
CA LYS A 267 20.26 20.78 4.66
C LYS A 267 18.98 21.28 3.97
N LYS A 268 18.85 21.06 2.65
CA LYS A 268 17.65 21.45 1.90
C LYS A 268 16.42 20.62 2.27
N THR A 269 16.61 19.34 2.61
CA THR A 269 15.53 18.46 3.10
C THR A 269 15.04 18.91 4.48
N LYS A 270 15.92 19.13 5.46
CA LYS A 270 15.54 19.65 6.79
C LYS A 270 14.80 20.99 6.68
N ARG A 271 15.27 21.90 5.81
CA ARG A 271 14.60 23.20 5.57
C ARG A 271 13.20 23.04 4.95
N LEU A 272 13.02 22.07 4.05
CA LEU A 272 11.74 21.84 3.37
C LEU A 272 10.62 21.49 4.37
N PHE A 273 10.90 20.57 5.28
CA PHE A 273 9.95 20.15 6.31
C PHE A 273 9.88 21.18 7.45
N GLY A 274 11.01 21.70 7.91
CA GLY A 274 11.08 22.48 9.14
C GLY A 274 10.48 21.69 10.30
N LYS A 275 9.50 22.29 11.00
CA LYS A 275 8.72 21.65 12.07
C LYS A 275 7.46 20.90 11.57
N ARG A 276 7.17 20.91 10.26
CA ARG A 276 5.95 20.31 9.69
C ARG A 276 6.17 18.85 9.33
N GLU A 277 5.08 18.09 9.30
CA GLU A 277 5.04 16.68 8.89
C GLU A 277 5.16 16.52 7.38
N ALA A 278 4.74 17.52 6.60
CA ALA A 278 4.77 17.50 5.15
C ALA A 278 5.48 18.75 4.58
N PRO A 279 6.03 18.67 3.36
CA PRO A 279 6.44 19.84 2.58
C PRO A 279 5.31 20.87 2.40
N THR A 280 5.67 22.09 1.98
CA THR A 280 4.69 23.14 1.69
C THR A 280 3.74 22.74 0.57
N ASN A 281 2.52 23.31 0.58
CA ASN A 281 1.58 23.18 -0.54
C ASN A 281 2.20 23.65 -1.88
N SER A 282 3.04 24.68 -1.84
CA SER A 282 3.78 25.15 -3.03
C SER A 282 4.74 24.08 -3.57
N TYR A 283 5.47 23.40 -2.69
CA TYR A 283 6.35 22.29 -3.08
C TYR A 283 5.54 21.14 -3.69
N HIS A 284 4.47 20.70 -3.01
CA HIS A 284 3.59 19.66 -3.55
C HIS A 284 2.99 20.03 -4.89
N LYS A 285 2.47 21.25 -5.06
CA LYS A 285 1.90 21.71 -6.33
C LYS A 285 2.94 21.66 -7.46
N LYS A 286 4.18 22.09 -7.19
CA LYS A 286 5.27 22.00 -8.17
C LYS A 286 5.62 20.55 -8.51
N THR A 287 5.70 19.68 -7.52
CA THR A 287 5.99 18.26 -7.72
C THR A 287 4.89 17.55 -8.46
N TYR A 288 3.62 17.74 -8.08
CA TYR A 288 2.47 17.10 -8.70
C TYR A 288 2.26 17.59 -10.13
N LYS A 289 2.48 18.88 -10.43
CA LYS A 289 2.47 19.38 -11.81
C LYS A 289 3.50 18.68 -12.70
N LYS A 290 4.70 18.35 -12.17
CA LYS A 290 5.70 17.54 -12.91
C LYS A 290 5.19 16.12 -13.15
N VAL A 291 4.64 15.48 -12.11
CA VAL A 291 4.08 14.12 -12.20
C VAL A 291 2.97 14.07 -13.25
N GLU A 292 2.01 15.00 -13.21
CA GLU A 292 0.89 15.09 -14.15
C GLU A 292 1.36 15.32 -15.59
N LYS A 293 2.33 16.22 -15.81
CA LYS A 293 2.95 16.46 -17.13
C LYS A 293 3.56 15.18 -17.69
N ILE A 294 4.33 14.45 -16.87
CA ILE A 294 5.02 13.22 -17.27
C ILE A 294 4.00 12.08 -17.47
N ALA A 295 3.03 11.93 -16.57
CA ALA A 295 1.95 10.95 -16.68
C ALA A 295 1.20 11.12 -18.01
N LYS A 296 0.87 12.36 -18.39
CA LYS A 296 0.27 12.68 -19.69
C LYS A 296 1.18 12.30 -20.87
N LYS A 297 2.49 12.56 -20.78
CA LYS A 297 3.47 12.18 -21.81
C LYS A 297 3.51 10.66 -22.06
N TYR A 298 3.39 9.86 -21.01
CA TYR A 298 3.38 8.39 -21.13
C TYR A 298 1.98 7.80 -21.31
N ASP A 299 0.93 8.62 -21.37
CA ASP A 299 -0.47 8.19 -21.42
C ASP A 299 -0.77 7.18 -20.30
N ILE A 300 -0.52 7.61 -19.06
CA ILE A 300 -0.83 6.85 -17.84
C ILE A 300 -1.78 7.70 -16.97
N PRO A 301 -3.02 7.26 -16.74
CA PRO A 301 -3.95 7.91 -15.83
C PRO A 301 -3.40 8.10 -14.42
N THR A 302 -3.79 9.17 -13.75
CA THR A 302 -3.37 9.48 -12.38
C THR A 302 -4.42 9.17 -11.32
N SER A 303 -5.44 8.39 -11.70
CA SER A 303 -6.53 7.94 -10.85
C SER A 303 -6.99 6.56 -11.32
N ILE A 304 -7.56 5.76 -10.41
CA ILE A 304 -8.08 4.43 -10.71
C ILE A 304 -9.22 4.52 -11.73
N ARG A 305 -10.16 5.43 -11.46
CA ARG A 305 -11.29 5.73 -12.35
C ARG A 305 -10.97 7.00 -13.14
N LYS A 306 -11.21 6.97 -14.45
CA LYS A 306 -11.22 8.17 -15.29
C LYS A 306 -12.53 8.91 -14.98
N THR A 307 -12.43 10.12 -14.43
CA THR A 307 -13.56 11.06 -14.31
C THR A 307 -13.74 11.84 -15.60
#